data_AF-A0A953Z7P5-F1
#
_entry.id   AF-A0A953Z7P5-F1
#
_cell.length_a   1.000
_cell.length_b   1.000
_cell.length_c   1.000
_cell.angle_alpha   90.00
_cell.angle_beta   90.00
_cell.angle_gamma   90.00
#
_symmetry.space_group_name_H-M   'P 1'
#
loop_
_entity.id
_entity.type
_entity.pdbx_description
1 polymer ?
#
loop_
_entity_poly.entity_id
_entity_poly.type
_entity_poly.pdbx_seq_one_letter_code
_entity_poly.pdbx_strand_id
1 'polypeptide(L)'
;MNPIVTPLVASLALSSLGFAQLPQIATVPVNQGISNTTSVPFGSIPIHYQVWYSAAELGLAIGQPARISQVSFMTDAMGQTGRTIQMEMRVANSFTSSPSGTFADNFVSGETLVHPAALGQSRNFTTPTTVAGQYALVIPFQNEFVYDGSSGIVFDIRIFDNGNGGTPYPYDLRIEFLGGGRVVSLWDSTGDPIASDSDQYQQRGPRARLTWRSGLSVPYGDGCPGEGGFMPIGSTSGGFPLGGNTAWTQQLSNAPSQRAAVWIFGPSRDTWNTLTLPLSLGVIGAPNCSILARPALQGNKMTVGGGPGTGLATINTPVPPVTFTGLEFFSQWLILDPNAGNGVLAATAGLWHIFG
;
A
#
# COMPACT_ATOMS: atom_id res chain seq x y z
N MET A 1 18.78 47.10 -4.56
CA MET A 1 18.59 47.09 -3.09
C MET A 1 17.69 45.91 -2.79
N ASN A 2 18.27 44.75 -2.43
CA ASN A 2 17.56 43.49 -2.24
C ASN A 2 17.14 43.36 -0.75
N PRO A 3 15.87 43.03 -0.44
CA PRO A 3 15.53 42.60 0.90
C PRO A 3 16.00 41.15 1.08
N ILE A 4 16.96 40.97 1.99
CA ILE A 4 17.37 39.66 2.49
C ILE A 4 16.19 39.12 3.30
N VAL A 5 15.49 38.12 2.75
CA VAL A 5 14.48 37.35 3.49
C VAL A 5 15.22 36.33 4.34
N THR A 6 15.37 36.63 5.62
CA THR A 6 15.92 35.70 6.63
C THR A 6 14.86 34.64 6.93
N PRO A 7 15.11 33.33 6.72
CA PRO A 7 14.17 32.32 7.18
C PRO A 7 14.24 32.23 8.71
N LEU A 8 13.11 32.50 9.36
CA LEU A 8 12.94 32.37 10.80
C LEU A 8 12.87 30.87 11.15
N VAL A 9 14.03 30.23 11.31
CA VAL A 9 14.11 28.85 11.81
C VAL A 9 14.05 28.92 13.34
N ALA A 10 12.84 28.91 13.90
CA ALA A 10 12.64 28.74 15.33
C ALA A 10 13.10 27.34 15.75
N SER A 11 14.27 27.26 16.38
CA SER A 11 14.83 26.03 16.93
C SER A 11 14.14 25.67 18.25
N LEU A 12 13.03 24.94 18.18
CA LEU A 12 12.44 24.26 19.33
C LEU A 12 13.22 22.96 19.57
N ALA A 13 14.22 23.02 20.45
CA ALA A 13 14.89 21.83 20.97
C ALA A 13 13.97 21.15 22.00
N LEU A 14 12.99 20.38 21.51
CA LEU A 14 12.28 19.40 22.33
C LEU A 14 13.15 18.13 22.40
N SER A 15 13.60 17.79 23.60
CA SER A 15 14.15 16.47 23.90
C SER A 15 13.06 15.42 23.72
N SER A 16 13.01 14.80 22.55
CA SER A 16 11.97 13.86 22.19
C SER A 16 12.28 12.46 22.71
N LEU A 17 11.47 11.97 23.63
CA LEU A 17 11.26 10.53 23.79
C LEU A 17 10.57 10.05 22.51
N GLY A 18 11.27 9.27 21.68
CA GLY A 18 10.71 8.71 20.45
C GLY A 18 9.61 7.70 20.79
N PHE A 19 8.35 8.11 20.68
CA PHE A 19 7.23 7.19 20.75
C PHE A 19 7.19 6.41 19.43
N ALA A 20 7.65 5.16 19.46
CA ALA A 20 7.46 4.26 18.33
C ALA A 20 5.96 4.04 18.14
N GLN A 21 5.45 4.31 16.93
CA GLN A 21 4.06 4.05 16.59
C GLN A 21 3.75 2.56 16.80
N LEU A 22 2.75 2.28 17.65
CA LEU A 22 2.30 0.93 17.88
C LEU A 22 1.53 0.42 16.64
N PRO A 23 1.70 -0.86 16.25
CA PRO A 23 0.89 -1.46 15.20
C PRO A 23 -0.60 -1.34 15.53
N GLN A 24 -1.40 -0.99 14.52
CA GLN A 24 -2.86 -1.04 14.62
C GLN A 24 -3.37 -2.40 14.14
N ILE A 25 -4.48 -2.84 14.73
CA ILE A 25 -5.11 -4.12 14.41
C ILE A 25 -6.49 -3.82 13.86
N ALA A 26 -6.73 -4.19 12.60
CA ALA A 26 -8.05 -4.17 12.00
C ALA A 26 -8.55 -5.61 11.86
N THR A 27 -9.71 -5.90 12.43
CA THR A 27 -10.44 -7.11 12.04
C THR A 27 -11.20 -6.76 10.77
N VAL A 28 -10.97 -7.48 9.67
CA VAL A 28 -11.79 -7.28 8.47
C VAL A 28 -13.20 -7.68 8.88
N PRO A 29 -14.16 -6.73 8.94
CA PRO A 29 -15.50 -7.07 9.31
C PRO A 29 -16.01 -8.04 8.27
N VAL A 30 -16.58 -9.11 8.76
CA VAL A 30 -17.38 -10.02 7.98
C VAL A 30 -18.66 -10.14 8.84
N ASN A 31 -19.83 -9.79 8.28
CA ASN A 31 -21.07 -9.78 9.05
C ASN A 31 -21.33 -11.19 9.58
N GLN A 32 -21.74 -11.26 10.85
CA GLN A 32 -21.97 -12.51 11.57
C GLN A 32 -23.12 -13.31 10.95
N GLY A 33 -22.82 -14.07 9.91
CA GLY A 33 -23.66 -15.13 9.37
C GLY A 33 -23.38 -16.47 10.07
N ILE A 34 -24.05 -17.52 9.60
CA ILE A 34 -23.85 -18.90 10.04
C ILE A 34 -22.36 -19.24 9.94
N SER A 35 -21.70 -19.51 11.08
CA SER A 35 -20.28 -19.91 11.08
C SER A 35 -20.18 -21.37 10.69
N ASN A 36 -19.42 -21.65 9.62
CA ASN A 36 -18.96 -23.00 9.30
C ASN A 36 -17.44 -23.05 9.46
N THR A 37 -16.90 -24.26 9.43
CA THR A 37 -15.45 -24.48 9.41
C THR A 37 -14.98 -24.93 8.03
N THR A 38 -13.72 -24.63 7.71
CA THR A 38 -13.01 -25.22 6.57
C THR A 38 -11.59 -25.57 6.96
N SER A 39 -11.03 -26.60 6.34
CA SER A 39 -9.60 -26.90 6.42
C SER A 39 -8.80 -26.30 5.27
N VAL A 40 -9.45 -25.71 4.26
CA VAL A 40 -8.77 -25.11 3.10
C VAL A 40 -8.24 -23.71 3.45
N PRO A 41 -7.02 -23.32 3.06
CA PRO A 41 -6.04 -24.13 2.32
C PRO A 41 -5.13 -25.00 3.20
N PHE A 42 -4.94 -24.67 4.48
CA PHE A 42 -3.80 -25.16 5.27
C PHE A 42 -3.83 -26.66 5.62
N GLY A 43 -5.02 -27.26 5.73
CA GLY A 43 -5.23 -28.69 5.96
C GLY A 43 -5.59 -29.48 4.69
N SER A 44 -5.54 -28.86 3.51
CA SER A 44 -5.91 -29.51 2.25
C SER A 44 -4.73 -30.24 1.58
N ILE A 45 -4.96 -30.82 0.41
CA ILE A 45 -3.89 -31.29 -0.49
C ILE A 45 -3.05 -30.08 -0.96
N PRO A 46 -1.89 -30.27 -1.61
CA PRO A 46 -1.23 -29.17 -2.33
C PRO A 46 -2.23 -28.44 -3.22
N ILE A 47 -2.25 -27.11 -3.20
CA ILE A 47 -3.33 -26.33 -3.78
C ILE A 47 -2.91 -24.90 -4.08
N HIS A 48 -3.50 -24.31 -5.11
CA HIS A 48 -3.52 -22.86 -5.33
C HIS A 48 -4.85 -22.30 -4.83
N TYR A 49 -4.78 -21.37 -3.90
CA TYR A 49 -5.95 -20.77 -3.23
C TYR A 49 -5.84 -19.26 -3.24
N GLN A 50 -6.92 -18.57 -3.59
CA GLN A 50 -7.06 -17.13 -3.34
C GLN A 50 -8.22 -16.86 -2.40
N VAL A 51 -8.04 -15.91 -1.49
CA VAL A 51 -9.14 -15.24 -0.80
C VAL A 51 -9.12 -13.76 -1.13
N TRP A 52 -10.22 -13.27 -1.69
CA TRP A 52 -10.44 -11.88 -2.00
C TRP A 52 -11.37 -11.24 -0.98
N TYR A 53 -11.00 -10.05 -0.49
CA TYR A 53 -11.81 -9.20 0.37
C TYR A 53 -12.17 -7.91 -0.39
N SER A 54 -13.45 -7.58 -0.45
CA SER A 54 -13.93 -6.40 -1.16
C SER A 54 -13.45 -5.08 -0.55
N ALA A 55 -13.38 -4.05 -1.40
CA ALA A 55 -13.10 -2.68 -0.98
C ALA A 55 -14.06 -2.17 0.11
N ALA A 56 -15.33 -2.58 0.06
CA ALA A 56 -16.32 -2.16 1.05
C ALA A 56 -16.01 -2.68 2.46
N GLU A 57 -15.64 -3.96 2.60
CA GLU A 57 -15.28 -4.52 3.91
C GLU A 57 -13.94 -3.98 4.40
N LEU A 58 -12.98 -3.80 3.49
CA LEU A 58 -11.69 -3.21 3.83
C LEU A 58 -11.82 -1.75 4.23
N GLY A 59 -12.65 -0.95 3.56
CA GLY A 59 -12.88 0.46 3.93
C GLY A 59 -13.49 0.63 5.33
N LEU A 60 -14.28 -0.34 5.79
CA LEU A 60 -14.78 -0.38 7.17
C LEU A 60 -13.68 -0.73 8.19
N ALA A 61 -12.65 -1.49 7.78
CA ALA A 61 -11.56 -1.96 8.64
C ALA A 61 -10.34 -1.03 8.64
N ILE A 62 -9.99 -0.53 7.45
CA ILE A 62 -8.83 0.26 7.07
C ILE A 62 -9.32 1.31 6.08
N GLY A 63 -9.82 2.44 6.59
CA GLY A 63 -10.43 3.51 5.77
C GLY A 63 -9.45 4.43 5.05
N GLN A 64 -8.17 4.05 4.97
CA GLN A 64 -7.09 4.87 4.40
C GLN A 64 -5.97 3.97 3.85
N PRO A 65 -5.11 4.46 2.96
CA PRO A 65 -3.91 3.74 2.57
C PRO A 65 -3.07 3.34 3.79
N ALA A 66 -2.56 2.11 3.77
CA ALA A 66 -1.94 1.49 4.94
C ALA A 66 -0.85 0.50 4.55
N ARG A 67 0.08 0.27 5.48
CA ARG A 67 1.09 -0.79 5.37
C ARG A 67 0.64 -1.98 6.20
N ILE A 68 0.35 -3.09 5.55
CA ILE A 68 -0.05 -4.34 6.19
C ILE A 68 1.20 -5.20 6.38
N SER A 69 1.37 -5.72 7.59
CA SER A 69 2.57 -6.47 8.02
C SER A 69 2.24 -7.89 8.50
N GLN A 70 0.96 -8.22 8.63
CA GLN A 70 0.52 -9.52 9.12
C GLN A 70 -0.92 -9.76 8.70
N VAL A 71 -1.23 -11.02 8.38
CA VAL A 71 -2.60 -11.53 8.38
C VAL A 71 -2.74 -12.58 9.46
N SER A 72 -3.93 -12.68 10.05
CA SER A 72 -4.26 -13.74 10.99
C SER A 72 -5.64 -14.28 10.68
N PHE A 73 -5.80 -15.59 10.70
CA PHE A 73 -7.09 -16.24 10.45
C PHE A 73 -7.67 -16.82 11.74
N MET A 74 -8.98 -16.67 11.90
CA MET A 74 -9.68 -17.23 13.05
C MET A 74 -9.85 -18.74 12.91
N THR A 75 -9.62 -19.49 13.99
CA THR A 75 -9.85 -20.93 14.09
C THR A 75 -11.12 -21.22 14.90
N ASP A 76 -11.88 -22.27 14.60
CA ASP A 76 -13.17 -22.53 15.28
C ASP A 76 -13.24 -23.88 16.04
N ALA A 77 -12.39 -24.85 15.73
CA ALA A 77 -12.41 -26.16 16.38
C ALA A 77 -10.99 -26.75 16.54
N MET A 78 -10.90 -27.91 17.23
CA MET A 78 -9.64 -28.64 17.40
C MET A 78 -9.27 -29.36 16.11
N GLY A 79 -8.32 -28.80 15.36
CA GLY A 79 -7.69 -29.47 14.22
C GLY A 79 -6.42 -30.23 14.62
N GLN A 80 -5.83 -30.97 13.67
CA GLN A 80 -4.44 -31.42 13.81
C GLN A 80 -3.52 -30.21 13.68
N THR A 81 -2.68 -29.97 14.70
CA THR A 81 -1.80 -28.80 14.80
C THR A 81 -0.33 -29.21 14.72
N GLY A 82 0.58 -28.25 14.62
CA GLY A 82 2.03 -28.51 14.61
C GLY A 82 2.52 -29.12 13.30
N ARG A 83 1.72 -29.07 12.23
CA ARG A 83 2.12 -29.55 10.91
C ARG A 83 3.00 -28.52 10.22
N THR A 84 4.13 -28.95 9.69
CA THR A 84 4.98 -28.10 8.88
C THR A 84 4.55 -28.20 7.42
N ILE A 85 3.90 -27.16 6.92
CA ILE A 85 3.48 -27.04 5.52
C ILE A 85 4.52 -26.27 4.73
N GLN A 86 4.70 -26.59 3.44
CA GLN A 86 5.45 -25.75 2.52
C GLN A 86 4.49 -24.82 1.80
N MET A 87 4.59 -23.52 2.04
CA MET A 87 3.69 -22.54 1.44
C MET A 87 4.41 -21.32 0.88
N GLU A 88 3.76 -20.68 -0.09
CA GLU A 88 4.06 -19.35 -0.60
C GLU A 88 2.83 -18.49 -0.41
N MET A 89 3.02 -17.21 -0.08
CA MET A 89 1.91 -16.27 0.04
C MET A 89 2.24 -14.94 -0.61
N ARG A 90 1.34 -14.45 -1.45
CA ARG A 90 1.38 -13.12 -2.06
C ARG A 90 0.13 -12.33 -1.71
N VAL A 91 0.26 -11.01 -1.76
CA VAL A 91 -0.86 -10.08 -1.51
C VAL A 91 -0.82 -9.00 -2.57
N ALA A 92 -1.98 -8.59 -3.06
CA ALA A 92 -2.08 -7.45 -3.97
C ALA A 92 -3.38 -6.67 -3.76
N ASN A 93 -3.38 -5.42 -4.23
CA ASN A 93 -4.62 -4.71 -4.47
C ASN A 93 -5.38 -5.42 -5.61
N SER A 94 -6.69 -5.47 -5.49
CA SER A 94 -7.58 -6.20 -6.40
C SER A 94 -8.78 -5.34 -6.80
N PHE A 95 -9.61 -5.83 -7.72
CA PHE A 95 -10.80 -5.11 -8.18
C PHE A 95 -11.78 -4.84 -7.04
N THR A 96 -12.61 -3.81 -7.25
CA THR A 96 -13.58 -3.34 -6.25
C THR A 96 -14.87 -4.16 -6.20
N SER A 97 -15.19 -4.93 -7.24
CA SER A 97 -16.50 -5.57 -7.42
C SER A 97 -16.49 -7.10 -7.27
N SER A 98 -15.67 -7.83 -8.04
CA SER A 98 -15.62 -9.29 -8.03
C SER A 98 -14.29 -9.82 -8.59
N PRO A 99 -13.77 -10.94 -8.08
CA PRO A 99 -12.62 -11.61 -8.67
C PRO A 99 -13.01 -12.44 -9.92
N SER A 100 -12.03 -12.65 -10.80
CA SER A 100 -12.00 -13.57 -11.94
C SER A 100 -11.74 -15.02 -11.49
N GLY A 101 -12.15 -15.99 -12.31
CA GLY A 101 -11.79 -17.40 -12.13
C GLY A 101 -10.32 -17.69 -12.46
N THR A 102 -9.67 -16.78 -13.19
CA THR A 102 -8.25 -16.84 -13.48
C THR A 102 -7.47 -16.13 -12.39
N PHE A 103 -6.58 -16.85 -11.70
CA PHE A 103 -5.87 -16.32 -10.53
C PHE A 103 -5.05 -15.07 -10.84
N ALA A 104 -4.39 -15.05 -12.00
CA ALA A 104 -3.54 -13.95 -12.44
C ALA A 104 -4.31 -12.63 -12.68
N ASP A 105 -5.58 -12.72 -13.07
CA ASP A 105 -6.39 -11.53 -13.34
C ASP A 105 -6.75 -10.80 -12.05
N ASN A 106 -6.71 -11.45 -10.89
CA ASN A 106 -7.11 -10.86 -9.62
C ASN A 106 -6.09 -9.89 -9.02
N PHE A 107 -4.89 -9.83 -9.59
CA PHE A 107 -3.83 -8.90 -9.21
C PHE A 107 -3.97 -7.61 -10.02
N VAL A 108 -4.38 -6.51 -9.37
CA VAL A 108 -4.48 -5.19 -10.04
C VAL A 108 -3.18 -4.41 -9.90
N SER A 109 -2.67 -4.28 -8.68
CA SER A 109 -1.43 -3.53 -8.42
C SER A 109 -0.80 -3.90 -7.08
N GLY A 110 0.47 -3.55 -6.92
CA GLY A 110 1.17 -3.69 -5.64
C GLY A 110 1.33 -5.13 -5.18
N GLU A 111 1.54 -6.07 -6.11
CA GLU A 111 1.83 -7.46 -5.76
C GLU A 111 3.09 -7.55 -4.90
N THR A 112 2.93 -8.11 -3.70
CA THR A 112 4.00 -8.30 -2.73
C THR A 112 4.07 -9.78 -2.33
N LEU A 113 5.24 -10.38 -2.48
CA LEU A 113 5.55 -11.68 -1.88
C LEU A 113 5.75 -11.49 -0.37
N VAL A 114 4.78 -11.97 0.42
CA VAL A 114 4.76 -11.75 1.88
C VAL A 114 5.25 -12.97 2.67
N HIS A 115 5.21 -14.16 2.09
CA HIS A 115 5.81 -15.37 2.65
C HIS A 115 6.57 -16.11 1.54
N PRO A 116 7.84 -16.49 1.74
CA PRO A 116 8.79 -16.65 0.67
C PRO A 116 8.51 -17.84 -0.24
N ALA A 117 8.81 -17.60 -1.51
CA ALA A 117 8.97 -18.58 -2.58
C ALA A 117 10.43 -19.04 -2.77
N ALA A 118 11.40 -18.30 -2.23
CA ALA A 118 12.76 -18.29 -2.76
C ALA A 118 13.46 -19.66 -2.63
N LEU A 119 14.12 -20.09 -3.71
CA LEU A 119 15.03 -21.24 -3.73
C LEU A 119 16.08 -21.07 -2.63
N GLY A 120 16.04 -21.93 -1.62
CA GLY A 120 16.95 -21.90 -0.48
C GLY A 120 16.45 -21.17 0.77
N GLN A 121 15.29 -20.50 0.73
CA GLN A 121 14.57 -20.13 1.94
C GLN A 121 13.54 -21.21 2.29
N SER A 122 13.44 -21.51 3.58
CA SER A 122 12.48 -22.48 4.09
C SER A 122 11.06 -21.97 3.85
N ARG A 123 10.33 -22.57 2.90
CA ARG A 123 8.87 -22.41 2.68
C ARG A 123 8.04 -22.96 3.84
N ASN A 124 8.70 -23.45 4.88
CA ASN A 124 8.07 -24.12 6.00
C ASN A 124 7.33 -23.12 6.88
N PHE A 125 6.05 -23.36 7.04
CA PHE A 125 5.18 -22.73 8.01
C PHE A 125 4.64 -23.81 8.94
N THR A 126 4.81 -23.68 10.25
CA THR A 126 4.26 -24.65 11.20
C THR A 126 2.89 -24.17 11.67
N THR A 127 1.85 -24.95 11.42
CA THR A 127 0.49 -24.60 11.82
C THR A 127 0.40 -24.51 13.35
N PRO A 128 -0.03 -23.36 13.90
CA PRO A 128 -0.11 -23.18 15.34
C PRO A 128 -1.26 -23.98 15.94
N THR A 129 -1.24 -24.14 17.27
CA THR A 129 -2.34 -24.72 18.02
C THR A 129 -3.63 -23.93 17.77
N THR A 130 -4.68 -24.62 17.35
CA THR A 130 -6.00 -24.03 17.14
C THR A 130 -6.71 -23.85 18.47
N VAL A 131 -7.29 -22.67 18.70
CA VAL A 131 -8.20 -22.41 19.81
C VAL A 131 -9.46 -21.78 19.24
N ALA A 132 -10.62 -22.37 19.54
CA ALA A 132 -11.89 -21.92 19.02
C ALA A 132 -12.11 -20.42 19.29
N GLY A 133 -12.49 -19.67 18.25
CA GLY A 133 -12.72 -18.23 18.30
C GLY A 133 -11.47 -17.36 18.38
N GLN A 134 -10.26 -17.93 18.28
CA GLN A 134 -9.00 -17.16 18.31
C GLN A 134 -8.38 -16.99 16.92
N TYR A 135 -7.70 -15.87 16.71
CA TYR A 135 -6.84 -15.63 15.55
C TYR A 135 -5.49 -16.34 15.74
N ALA A 136 -5.52 -17.67 15.78
CA ALA A 136 -4.36 -18.48 16.11
C ALA A 136 -3.40 -18.62 14.93
N LEU A 137 -3.92 -18.69 13.70
CA LEU A 137 -3.09 -18.80 12.50
C LEU A 137 -2.53 -17.43 12.11
N VAL A 138 -1.34 -17.11 12.62
CA VAL A 138 -0.67 -15.83 12.40
C VAL A 138 0.43 -15.98 11.34
N ILE A 139 0.32 -15.23 10.25
CA ILE A 139 1.31 -15.21 9.17
C ILE A 139 1.94 -13.82 9.11
N PRO A 140 3.15 -13.63 9.66
CA PRO A 140 3.88 -12.38 9.55
C PRO A 140 4.40 -12.21 8.12
N PHE A 141 4.35 -10.99 7.60
CA PHE A 141 4.86 -10.69 6.28
C PHE A 141 6.37 -10.40 6.35
N GLN A 142 7.14 -11.03 5.47
CA GLN A 142 8.54 -10.68 5.26
C GLN A 142 8.70 -9.30 4.65
N ASN A 143 7.78 -8.93 3.74
CA ASN A 143 7.70 -7.63 3.10
C ASN A 143 6.33 -7.01 3.41
N GLU A 144 6.30 -5.77 3.88
CA GLU A 144 5.04 -5.05 4.08
C GLU A 144 4.30 -4.89 2.74
N PHE A 145 2.98 -5.14 2.76
CA PHE A 145 2.11 -4.88 1.62
C PHE A 145 1.49 -3.49 1.75
N VAL A 146 1.45 -2.75 0.65
CA VAL A 146 0.87 -1.39 0.60
C VAL A 146 -0.56 -1.46 0.06
N TYR A 147 -1.52 -1.27 0.96
CA TYR A 147 -2.92 -1.11 0.62
C TYR A 147 -3.20 0.33 0.19
N ASP A 148 -3.92 0.51 -0.91
CA ASP A 148 -4.21 1.83 -1.48
C ASP A 148 -5.40 2.57 -0.84
N GLY A 149 -6.08 1.96 0.14
CA GLY A 149 -7.21 2.56 0.84
C GLY A 149 -8.56 2.44 0.13
N SER A 150 -8.61 1.92 -1.10
CA SER A 150 -9.82 1.96 -1.95
C SER A 150 -10.12 0.68 -2.72
N SER A 151 -9.12 -0.18 -2.95
CA SER A 151 -9.23 -1.42 -3.70
C SER A 151 -9.73 -2.59 -2.84
N GLY A 152 -10.06 -3.71 -3.48
CA GLY A 152 -10.08 -4.98 -2.77
C GLY A 152 -8.65 -5.43 -2.42
N ILE A 153 -8.52 -6.47 -1.60
CA ILE A 153 -7.24 -7.18 -1.41
C ILE A 153 -7.45 -8.64 -1.79
N VAL A 154 -6.50 -9.20 -2.53
CA VAL A 154 -6.41 -10.64 -2.76
C VAL A 154 -5.20 -11.20 -2.03
N PHE A 155 -5.42 -12.30 -1.31
CA PHE A 155 -4.37 -13.14 -0.74
C PHE A 155 -4.23 -14.38 -1.60
N ASP A 156 -3.07 -14.53 -2.23
CA ASP A 156 -2.68 -15.70 -3.01
C ASP A 156 -1.89 -16.65 -2.13
N ILE A 157 -2.39 -17.85 -1.91
CA ILE A 157 -1.80 -18.86 -1.02
C ILE A 157 -1.57 -20.12 -1.83
N ARG A 158 -0.32 -20.54 -1.91
CA ARG A 158 0.08 -21.77 -2.62
C ARG A 158 0.66 -22.75 -1.62
N ILE A 159 0.06 -23.92 -1.51
CA ILE A 159 0.53 -25.00 -0.64
C ILE A 159 1.21 -26.05 -1.51
N PHE A 160 2.52 -26.25 -1.36
CA PHE A 160 3.30 -27.22 -2.12
C PHE A 160 3.40 -28.58 -1.40
N ASP A 161 3.37 -28.55 -0.08
CA ASP A 161 3.32 -29.71 0.79
C ASP A 161 2.48 -29.35 2.01
N ASN A 162 1.55 -30.22 2.39
CA ASN A 162 0.68 -30.01 3.54
C ASN A 162 1.24 -30.61 4.85
N GLY A 163 2.44 -31.19 4.83
CA GLY A 163 3.07 -31.81 6.00
C GLY A 163 2.37 -33.09 6.48
N ASN A 164 1.51 -33.67 5.64
CA ASN A 164 0.76 -34.89 5.89
C ASN A 164 0.78 -35.83 4.66
N GLY A 165 1.89 -35.83 3.92
CA GLY A 165 2.09 -36.68 2.75
C GLY A 165 1.05 -36.46 1.65
N GLY A 166 0.57 -35.21 1.50
CA GLY A 166 -0.48 -34.86 0.54
C GLY A 166 -1.89 -35.33 0.91
N THR A 167 -2.08 -35.94 2.09
CA THR A 167 -3.42 -36.37 2.55
C THR A 167 -4.09 -35.22 3.33
N PRO A 168 -5.35 -34.85 3.04
CA PRO A 168 -6.05 -33.82 3.82
C PRO A 168 -6.16 -34.16 5.31
N TYR A 169 -6.19 -33.14 6.15
CA TYR A 169 -6.39 -33.26 7.60
C TYR A 169 -7.22 -32.08 8.13
N PRO A 170 -7.94 -32.26 9.25
CA PRO A 170 -8.74 -31.19 9.82
C PRO A 170 -7.84 -30.08 10.36
N TYR A 171 -8.00 -28.86 9.85
CA TYR A 171 -7.40 -27.64 10.39
C TYR A 171 -8.44 -26.51 10.32
N ASP A 172 -9.37 -26.51 11.28
CA ASP A 172 -10.63 -25.79 11.17
C ASP A 172 -10.48 -24.27 11.34
N LEU A 173 -10.44 -23.58 10.20
CA LEU A 173 -10.62 -22.14 10.09
C LEU A 173 -12.11 -21.80 10.17
N ARG A 174 -12.45 -20.73 10.88
CA ARG A 174 -13.79 -20.14 10.80
C ARG A 174 -13.96 -19.45 9.44
N ILE A 175 -14.97 -19.88 8.69
CA ILE A 175 -15.42 -19.18 7.49
C ILE A 175 -16.69 -18.41 7.78
N GLU A 176 -16.85 -17.32 7.05
CA GLU A 176 -18.03 -16.49 7.12
C GLU A 176 -18.66 -16.32 5.74
N PHE A 177 -19.98 -16.17 5.76
CA PHE A 177 -20.83 -16.06 4.58
C PHE A 177 -21.33 -14.64 4.49
N LEU A 178 -20.90 -13.92 3.47
CA LEU A 178 -21.48 -12.62 3.15
C LEU A 178 -22.29 -12.72 1.88
N GLY A 179 -23.60 -12.48 2.02
CA GLY A 179 -24.44 -12.19 0.87
C GLY A 179 -23.87 -11.01 0.09
N GLY A 180 -23.93 -11.11 -1.24
CA GLY A 180 -23.46 -10.04 -2.13
C GLY A 180 -21.97 -10.10 -2.50
N GLY A 181 -21.29 -11.24 -2.27
CA GLY A 181 -19.97 -11.49 -2.84
C GLY A 181 -18.89 -10.53 -2.33
N ARG A 182 -18.85 -10.28 -1.02
CA ARG A 182 -17.88 -9.37 -0.38
C ARG A 182 -16.59 -10.04 0.09
N VAL A 183 -16.65 -11.37 0.24
CA VAL A 183 -15.50 -12.25 0.43
C VAL A 183 -15.68 -13.44 -0.50
N VAL A 184 -14.66 -13.74 -1.29
CA VAL A 184 -14.70 -14.82 -2.28
C VAL A 184 -13.44 -15.66 -2.16
N SER A 185 -13.61 -16.97 -2.10
CA SER A 185 -12.51 -17.93 -2.16
C SER A 185 -12.49 -18.59 -3.52
N LEU A 186 -11.30 -18.71 -4.09
CA LEU A 186 -11.01 -19.39 -5.33
C LEU A 186 -10.01 -20.48 -5.02
N TRP A 187 -10.18 -21.67 -5.57
CA TRP A 187 -9.14 -22.67 -5.47
C TRP A 187 -9.17 -23.64 -6.63
N ASP A 188 -8.03 -24.25 -6.91
CA ASP A 188 -7.93 -25.37 -7.83
C ASP A 188 -8.32 -26.68 -7.12
N SER A 189 -9.24 -27.44 -7.69
CA SER A 189 -9.64 -28.75 -7.14
C SER A 189 -8.73 -29.90 -7.57
N THR A 190 -7.83 -29.67 -8.55
CA THR A 190 -6.95 -30.71 -9.09
C THR A 190 -5.71 -30.97 -8.22
N GLY A 191 -5.39 -30.06 -7.31
CA GLY A 191 -4.29 -30.18 -6.37
C GLY A 191 -2.96 -29.62 -6.91
N ASP A 192 -3.04 -28.70 -7.87
CA ASP A 192 -1.89 -28.04 -8.47
C ASP A 192 -1.64 -26.67 -7.81
N PRO A 193 -0.53 -26.50 -7.06
CA PRO A 193 -0.18 -25.22 -6.43
C PRO A 193 0.21 -24.11 -7.40
N ILE A 194 0.32 -24.40 -8.69
CA ILE A 194 0.63 -23.41 -9.75
C ILE A 194 -0.46 -23.34 -10.82
N ALA A 195 -1.67 -23.85 -10.55
CA ALA A 195 -2.81 -23.76 -11.45
C ALA A 195 -3.07 -22.31 -11.92
N SER A 196 -3.42 -22.11 -13.18
CA SER A 196 -3.79 -20.79 -13.73
C SER A 196 -5.23 -20.39 -13.39
N ASP A 197 -6.10 -21.39 -13.29
CA ASP A 197 -7.54 -21.24 -13.20
C ASP A 197 -8.08 -21.89 -11.92
N SER A 198 -9.25 -21.45 -11.50
CA SER A 198 -9.90 -21.88 -10.27
C SER A 198 -11.32 -22.37 -10.52
N ASP A 199 -11.77 -23.28 -9.66
CA ASP A 199 -13.19 -23.52 -9.46
C ASP A 199 -13.72 -22.43 -8.51
N GLN A 200 -14.65 -21.61 -9.00
CA GLN A 200 -15.19 -20.51 -8.20
C GLN A 200 -16.20 -21.03 -7.16
N TYR A 201 -15.86 -20.92 -5.87
CA TYR A 201 -16.84 -21.03 -4.79
C TYR A 201 -17.21 -19.65 -4.27
N GLN A 202 -18.31 -19.14 -4.82
CA GLN A 202 -18.76 -17.78 -4.54
C GLN A 202 -19.23 -17.64 -3.07
N GLN A 203 -18.89 -16.49 -2.46
CA GLN A 203 -19.45 -15.95 -1.21
C GLN A 203 -19.00 -16.61 0.11
N ARG A 204 -17.78 -17.17 0.16
CA ARG A 204 -17.19 -17.74 1.39
C ARG A 204 -15.72 -17.36 1.51
N GLY A 205 -15.23 -17.16 2.73
CA GLY A 205 -13.80 -17.10 3.00
C GLY A 205 -13.47 -17.11 4.48
N PRO A 206 -12.21 -17.38 4.84
CA PRO A 206 -11.77 -17.39 6.22
C PRO A 206 -11.90 -16.00 6.82
N ARG A 207 -12.29 -15.93 8.10
CA ARG A 207 -12.33 -14.67 8.82
C ARG A 207 -10.90 -14.22 9.12
N ALA A 208 -10.53 -13.04 8.62
CA ALA A 208 -9.18 -12.50 8.75
C ALA A 208 -9.09 -11.24 9.62
N ARG A 209 -7.90 -11.07 10.21
CA ARG A 209 -7.45 -9.87 10.91
C ARG A 209 -6.14 -9.43 10.31
N LEU A 210 -6.00 -8.13 10.09
CA LEU A 210 -4.82 -7.51 9.52
C LEU A 210 -4.13 -6.67 10.59
N THR A 211 -2.82 -6.84 10.72
CA THR A 211 -1.98 -5.91 11.48
C THR A 211 -1.38 -4.91 10.52
N TRP A 212 -1.65 -3.64 10.73
CA TRP A 212 -1.27 -2.58 9.82
C TRP A 212 -0.72 -1.36 10.56
N ARG A 213 -0.08 -0.46 9.80
CA ARG A 213 0.48 0.80 10.28
C ARG A 213 0.18 1.90 9.27
N SER A 214 0.02 3.12 9.76
CA SER A 214 0.09 4.30 8.89
C SER A 214 1.56 4.67 8.61
N GLY A 215 1.81 5.79 7.92
CA GLY A 215 3.14 6.15 7.46
C GLY A 215 3.39 5.64 6.04
N LEU A 216 2.89 6.36 5.03
CA LEU A 216 3.05 5.99 3.62
C LEU A 216 3.00 7.24 2.74
N SER A 217 3.64 7.19 1.58
CA SER A 217 3.47 8.15 0.49
C SER A 217 2.92 7.41 -0.73
N VAL A 218 1.76 7.83 -1.25
CA VAL A 218 1.16 7.26 -2.48
C VAL A 218 1.00 8.35 -3.54
N PRO A 219 1.30 8.06 -4.83
CA PRO A 219 1.04 9.01 -5.90
C PRO A 219 -0.47 9.20 -6.11
N TYR A 220 -0.88 10.39 -6.53
CA TYR A 220 -2.26 10.69 -6.92
C TYR A 220 -2.30 11.82 -7.98
N GLY A 221 -3.36 11.82 -8.79
CA GLY A 221 -3.53 12.78 -9.88
C GLY A 221 -2.47 12.64 -10.97
N ASP A 222 -2.54 13.52 -11.95
CA ASP A 222 -1.66 13.50 -13.11
C ASP A 222 -0.65 14.66 -13.08
N GLY A 223 0.58 14.37 -13.50
CA GLY A 223 1.57 15.39 -13.81
C GLY A 223 1.40 15.97 -15.22
N CYS A 224 2.28 16.89 -15.59
CA CYS A 224 2.40 17.36 -16.96
C CYS A 224 3.85 17.29 -17.45
N PRO A 225 4.08 16.87 -18.71
CA PRO A 225 5.41 16.61 -19.22
C PRO A 225 6.22 17.89 -19.44
N GLY A 226 7.53 17.80 -19.26
CA GLY A 226 8.50 18.85 -19.58
C GLY A 226 9.12 18.71 -20.96
N GLU A 227 10.31 19.28 -21.09
CA GLU A 227 11.18 19.22 -22.25
C GLU A 227 11.34 17.78 -22.75
N GLY A 228 11.16 17.57 -24.06
CA GLY A 228 11.25 16.24 -24.67
C GLY A 228 10.08 15.30 -24.34
N GLY A 229 9.02 15.77 -23.69
CA GLY A 229 7.86 14.95 -23.33
C GLY A 229 8.08 14.08 -22.08
N PHE A 230 9.19 14.25 -21.37
CA PHE A 230 9.46 13.49 -20.15
C PHE A 230 8.54 13.95 -19.01
N MET A 231 7.87 13.01 -18.37
CA MET A 231 7.03 13.26 -17.20
C MET A 231 7.87 13.26 -15.93
N PRO A 232 8.04 14.39 -15.22
CA PRO A 232 8.75 14.40 -13.95
C PRO A 232 8.08 13.48 -12.92
N ILE A 233 8.88 12.80 -12.10
CA ILE A 233 8.41 11.87 -11.08
C ILE A 233 8.80 12.38 -9.70
N GLY A 234 7.80 12.61 -8.84
CA GLY A 234 7.99 12.86 -7.42
C GLY A 234 8.00 11.54 -6.65
N SER A 235 8.93 11.39 -5.72
CA SER A 235 9.02 10.21 -4.84
C SER A 235 9.55 10.59 -3.46
N THR A 236 9.57 9.63 -2.53
CA THR A 236 10.21 9.81 -1.22
C THR A 236 11.27 8.74 -0.99
N SER A 237 12.29 9.06 -0.20
CA SER A 237 13.29 8.08 0.25
C SER A 237 13.63 8.28 1.74
N GLY A 238 14.46 7.38 2.28
CA GLY A 238 14.83 7.40 3.70
C GLY A 238 13.72 6.90 4.63
N GLY A 239 12.86 6.02 4.14
CA GLY A 239 11.78 5.39 4.90
C GLY A 239 10.43 6.11 4.80
N PHE A 240 9.58 5.87 5.78
CA PHE A 240 8.20 6.36 5.83
C PHE A 240 8.08 7.66 6.64
N PRO A 241 7.03 8.48 6.42
CA PRO A 241 6.79 9.70 7.19
C PRO A 241 6.31 9.38 8.62
N LEU A 242 7.22 8.81 9.43
CA LEU A 242 7.00 8.44 10.82
C LEU A 242 7.58 9.51 11.73
N GLY A 243 6.91 9.79 12.84
CA GLY A 243 7.44 10.68 13.90
C GLY A 243 8.90 10.38 14.23
N GLY A 244 9.77 11.39 14.08
CA GLY A 244 11.20 11.29 14.38
C GLY A 244 12.07 10.72 13.26
N ASN A 245 11.50 10.39 12.10
CA ASN A 245 12.30 10.00 10.93
C ASN A 245 13.07 11.20 10.37
N THR A 246 14.35 11.32 10.74
CA THR A 246 15.25 12.38 10.26
C THR A 246 15.79 12.16 8.84
N ALA A 247 15.63 10.94 8.30
CA ALA A 247 16.12 10.57 6.98
C ALA A 247 15.06 10.72 5.88
N TRP A 248 13.80 11.00 6.23
CA TRP A 248 12.73 11.16 5.24
C TRP A 248 13.03 12.34 4.29
N THR A 249 13.11 12.05 3.00
CA THR A 249 13.38 13.07 1.96
C THR A 249 12.38 13.01 0.82
N GLN A 250 12.18 14.16 0.19
CA GLN A 250 11.41 14.34 -1.02
C GLN A 250 12.36 14.38 -2.20
N GLN A 251 12.07 13.57 -3.21
CA GLN A 251 12.90 13.41 -4.40
C GLN A 251 12.11 13.77 -5.65
N LEU A 252 12.83 14.36 -6.59
CA LEU A 252 12.40 14.63 -7.94
C LEU A 252 13.35 13.89 -8.87
N SER A 253 12.78 13.19 -9.84
CA SER A 253 13.51 12.50 -10.90
C SER A 253 12.79 12.66 -12.24
N ASN A 254 13.43 12.20 -13.32
CA ASN A 254 12.89 12.32 -14.69
C ASN A 254 12.51 13.75 -15.10
N ALA A 255 13.11 14.75 -14.46
CA ALA A 255 12.86 16.16 -14.76
C ALA A 255 13.84 16.65 -15.84
N PRO A 256 13.62 17.82 -16.43
CA PRO A 256 14.67 18.50 -17.18
C PRO A 256 15.79 18.96 -16.23
N SER A 257 17.05 18.83 -16.66
CA SER A 257 18.23 19.23 -15.90
C SER A 257 18.42 20.76 -15.87
N GLN A 258 19.06 21.27 -14.82
CA GLN A 258 19.40 22.70 -14.68
C GLN A 258 18.16 23.61 -14.77
N ARG A 259 17.05 23.15 -14.19
CA ARG A 259 15.79 23.89 -14.06
C ARG A 259 15.51 24.21 -12.60
N ALA A 260 14.86 25.35 -12.37
CA ALA A 260 14.34 25.67 -11.06
C ALA A 260 13.13 24.76 -10.78
N ALA A 261 13.20 24.04 -9.67
CA ALA A 261 12.15 23.17 -9.18
C ALA A 261 11.65 23.66 -7.83
N VAL A 262 10.34 23.75 -7.71
CA VAL A 262 9.61 24.15 -6.52
C VAL A 262 8.86 22.94 -6.01
N TRP A 263 9.21 22.47 -4.83
CA TRP A 263 8.42 21.51 -4.08
C TRP A 263 7.42 22.27 -3.21
N ILE A 264 6.15 21.92 -3.32
CA ILE A 264 5.09 22.42 -2.46
C ILE A 264 4.59 21.29 -1.56
N PHE A 265 4.18 21.64 -0.34
CA PHE A 265 3.66 20.71 0.65
C PHE A 265 2.55 21.38 1.45
N GLY A 266 1.45 20.69 1.71
CA GLY A 266 0.41 21.22 2.57
C GLY A 266 -0.75 20.27 2.84
N PRO A 267 -1.79 20.75 3.55
CA PRO A 267 -2.74 19.88 4.23
C PRO A 267 -3.99 19.53 3.40
N SER A 268 -4.08 19.96 2.14
CA SER A 268 -5.27 19.71 1.32
C SER A 268 -4.93 19.47 -0.14
N ARG A 269 -5.67 18.54 -0.75
CA ARG A 269 -5.72 18.31 -2.20
C ARG A 269 -7.02 18.77 -2.86
N ASP A 270 -7.98 19.28 -2.08
CA ASP A 270 -9.32 19.62 -2.55
C ASP A 270 -9.54 21.14 -2.60
N THR A 271 -8.89 21.89 -1.70
CA THR A 271 -9.06 23.34 -1.60
C THR A 271 -7.76 24.08 -1.32
N TRP A 272 -7.62 25.23 -1.95
CA TRP A 272 -6.63 26.26 -1.62
C TRP A 272 -7.36 27.57 -1.34
N ASN A 273 -7.68 27.79 -0.06
CA ASN A 273 -8.58 28.86 0.38
C ASN A 273 -9.97 28.71 -0.28
N THR A 274 -10.37 29.66 -1.13
CA THR A 274 -11.63 29.62 -1.88
C THR A 274 -11.52 28.91 -3.23
N LEU A 275 -10.32 28.52 -3.64
CA LEU A 275 -10.08 27.83 -4.92
C LEU A 275 -10.22 26.32 -4.74
N THR A 276 -10.92 25.66 -5.66
CA THR A 276 -10.96 24.20 -5.75
C THR A 276 -9.70 23.67 -6.41
N LEU A 277 -9.19 22.55 -5.90
CA LEU A 277 -8.08 21.79 -6.50
C LEU A 277 -8.64 20.52 -7.19
N PRO A 278 -8.03 20.01 -8.27
CA PRO A 278 -6.87 20.56 -8.99
C PRO A 278 -7.10 21.95 -9.59
N LEU A 279 -6.14 22.87 -9.38
CA LEU A 279 -6.21 24.22 -9.96
C LEU A 279 -5.44 24.27 -11.27
N SER A 280 -6.15 24.45 -12.39
CA SER A 280 -5.55 24.56 -13.72
C SER A 280 -4.62 25.77 -13.81
N LEU A 281 -3.43 25.55 -14.39
CA LEU A 281 -2.42 26.58 -14.64
C LEU A 281 -2.50 27.17 -16.05
N GLY A 282 -3.57 26.86 -16.81
CA GLY A 282 -3.76 27.41 -18.15
C GLY A 282 -3.76 28.95 -18.18
N VAL A 283 -4.27 29.59 -17.12
CA VAL A 283 -4.31 31.06 -17.00
C VAL A 283 -2.94 31.72 -16.88
N ILE A 284 -1.90 30.97 -16.51
CA ILE A 284 -0.50 31.44 -16.48
C ILE A 284 0.32 30.90 -17.65
N GLY A 285 -0.34 30.41 -18.71
CA GLY A 285 0.34 29.91 -19.90
C GLY A 285 0.81 28.47 -19.81
N ALA A 286 0.41 27.71 -18.79
CA ALA A 286 0.75 26.29 -18.66
C ALA A 286 -0.51 25.39 -18.83
N PRO A 287 -1.12 25.34 -20.04
CA PRO A 287 -2.23 24.43 -20.30
C PRO A 287 -1.85 22.98 -20.00
N ASN A 288 -2.84 22.21 -19.54
CA ASN A 288 -2.72 20.80 -19.13
C ASN A 288 -1.83 20.54 -17.91
N CYS A 289 -1.37 21.58 -17.21
CA CYS A 289 -0.76 21.48 -15.89
C CYS A 289 -1.72 21.96 -14.82
N SER A 290 -1.66 21.34 -13.64
CA SER A 290 -2.47 21.71 -12.49
C SER A 290 -1.66 21.69 -11.21
N ILE A 291 -2.00 22.57 -10.28
CA ILE A 291 -1.60 22.45 -8.88
C ILE A 291 -2.53 21.46 -8.22
N LEU A 292 -1.95 20.38 -7.66
CA LEU A 292 -2.70 19.28 -7.03
C LEU A 292 -2.75 19.41 -5.51
N ALA A 293 -1.76 20.08 -4.91
CA ALA A 293 -1.64 20.24 -3.47
C ALA A 293 -1.71 21.73 -3.09
N ARG A 294 -2.40 22.03 -2.00
CA ARG A 294 -2.40 23.37 -1.39
C ARG A 294 -0.98 23.67 -0.86
N PRO A 295 -0.31 24.75 -1.32
CA PRO A 295 0.98 25.15 -0.77
C PRO A 295 0.81 25.73 0.65
N ALA A 296 1.41 25.09 1.64
CA ALA A 296 1.58 25.63 3.00
C ALA A 296 3.07 25.80 3.35
N LEU A 297 3.91 24.89 2.86
CA LEU A 297 5.35 24.93 2.88
C LEU A 297 5.89 24.83 1.45
N GLN A 298 7.05 25.43 1.22
CA GLN A 298 7.72 25.44 -0.07
C GLN A 298 9.22 25.18 0.11
N GLY A 299 9.79 24.36 -0.75
CA GLY A 299 11.23 24.20 -0.89
C GLY A 299 11.66 24.41 -2.33
N ASN A 300 12.76 25.12 -2.54
CA ASN A 300 13.27 25.43 -3.87
C ASN A 300 14.60 24.71 -4.10
N LYS A 301 14.77 24.11 -5.28
CA LYS A 301 16.00 23.45 -5.72
C LYS A 301 16.28 23.74 -7.18
N MET A 302 17.54 23.60 -7.57
CA MET A 302 17.91 23.47 -8.98
C MET A 302 18.07 21.98 -9.28
N THR A 303 17.47 21.51 -10.36
CA THR A 303 17.71 20.13 -10.82
C THR A 303 19.13 19.98 -11.34
N VAL A 304 19.75 18.84 -11.09
CA VAL A 304 21.06 18.46 -11.63
C VAL A 304 20.90 17.33 -12.65
N GLY A 305 21.77 17.24 -13.65
CA GLY A 305 21.68 16.22 -14.72
C GLY A 305 22.31 16.69 -16.03
N GLY A 306 22.35 15.81 -17.03
CA GLY A 306 23.01 16.05 -18.32
C GLY A 306 22.06 16.39 -19.48
N GLY A 307 20.75 16.32 -19.28
CA GLY A 307 19.75 16.61 -20.30
C GLY A 307 18.30 16.35 -19.84
N PRO A 308 17.33 16.48 -20.77
CA PRO A 308 15.92 16.17 -20.50
C PRO A 308 15.73 14.76 -19.94
N GLY A 309 14.85 14.59 -18.96
CA GLY A 309 14.59 13.29 -18.32
C GLY A 309 15.70 12.78 -17.37
N THR A 310 16.82 13.50 -17.23
CA THR A 310 17.92 13.11 -16.31
C THR A 310 18.02 14.01 -15.08
N GLY A 311 17.15 15.01 -14.99
CA GLY A 311 17.09 15.98 -13.91
C GLY A 311 16.68 15.34 -12.59
N LEU A 312 17.49 15.58 -11.55
CA LEU A 312 17.25 15.13 -10.18
C LEU A 312 17.26 16.31 -9.22
N ALA A 313 16.42 16.27 -8.18
CA ALA A 313 16.52 17.18 -7.03
C ALA A 313 16.06 16.46 -5.75
N THR A 314 16.62 16.87 -4.61
CA THR A 314 16.27 16.30 -3.30
C THR A 314 16.10 17.40 -2.27
N ILE A 315 15.03 17.33 -1.48
CA ILE A 315 14.80 18.15 -0.29
C ILE A 315 14.71 17.23 0.93
N ASN A 316 15.53 17.50 1.93
CA ASN A 316 15.44 16.82 3.21
C ASN A 316 14.26 17.39 3.99
N THR A 317 13.35 16.52 4.41
CA THR A 317 12.13 16.86 5.13
C THR A 317 12.06 16.01 6.38
N PRO A 318 12.94 16.22 7.37
CA PRO A 318 12.90 15.40 8.58
C PRO A 318 11.52 15.50 9.24
N VAL A 319 10.95 14.37 9.62
CA VAL A 319 9.68 14.34 10.34
C VAL A 319 9.95 14.60 11.82
N PRO A 320 9.42 15.69 12.40
CA PRO A 320 9.59 15.96 13.82
C PRO A 320 9.10 14.78 14.67
N PRO A 321 9.72 14.55 15.85
CA PRO A 321 9.34 13.47 16.76
C PRO A 321 8.11 13.83 17.59
N VAL A 322 7.04 14.24 16.92
CA VAL A 322 5.71 14.48 17.48
C VAL A 322 4.70 13.61 16.76
N THR A 323 3.59 13.31 17.43
CA THR A 323 2.56 12.41 16.88
C THR A 323 1.77 13.11 15.77
N PHE A 324 2.07 12.77 14.52
CA PHE A 324 1.27 13.15 13.34
C PHE A 324 0.46 11.97 12.80
N THR A 325 0.29 10.90 13.59
CA THR A 325 -0.34 9.65 13.16
C THR A 325 -1.72 9.90 12.54
N GLY A 326 -1.90 9.46 11.29
CA GLY A 326 -3.14 9.58 10.53
C GLY A 326 -3.38 10.95 9.90
N LEU A 327 -2.52 11.94 10.12
CA LEU A 327 -2.61 13.21 9.40
C LEU A 327 -2.20 13.04 7.95
N GLU A 328 -2.98 13.68 7.08
CA GLU A 328 -2.75 13.68 5.65
C GLU A 328 -2.09 14.98 5.21
N PHE A 329 -1.05 14.85 4.40
CA PHE A 329 -0.42 15.95 3.70
C PHE A 329 -0.23 15.60 2.25
N PHE A 330 -0.12 16.61 1.42
CA PHE A 330 -0.04 16.49 -0.02
C PHE A 330 1.14 17.29 -0.51
N SER A 331 1.92 16.72 -1.42
CA SER A 331 3.06 17.40 -2.01
C SER A 331 3.10 17.25 -3.52
N GLN A 332 3.80 18.16 -4.18
CA GLN A 332 3.98 18.14 -5.62
C GLN A 332 5.26 18.90 -5.97
N TRP A 333 5.91 18.53 -7.07
CA TRP A 333 6.97 19.32 -7.67
C TRP A 333 6.46 20.07 -8.90
N LEU A 334 6.80 21.35 -8.99
CA LEU A 334 6.61 22.21 -10.15
C LEU A 334 7.99 22.60 -10.67
N ILE A 335 8.24 22.40 -11.96
CA ILE A 335 9.54 22.64 -12.58
C ILE A 335 9.38 23.72 -13.63
N LEU A 336 10.02 24.88 -13.43
CA LEU A 336 10.04 25.94 -14.44
C LEU A 336 10.84 25.46 -15.63
N ASP A 337 10.15 25.25 -16.75
CA ASP A 337 10.69 24.60 -17.92
C ASP A 337 10.17 25.29 -19.19
N PRO A 338 10.91 26.28 -19.72
CA PRO A 338 10.49 27.00 -20.92
C PRO A 338 10.49 26.12 -22.18
N ASN A 339 11.12 24.94 -22.12
CA ASN A 339 11.19 23.99 -23.23
C ASN A 339 10.09 22.90 -23.13
N ALA A 340 9.23 22.95 -22.11
CA ALA A 340 8.05 22.11 -22.05
C ALA A 340 7.11 22.39 -23.23
N GLY A 341 6.25 21.43 -23.59
CA GLY A 341 5.30 21.63 -24.69
C GLY A 341 4.32 22.79 -24.49
N ASN A 342 4.11 23.21 -23.23
CA ASN A 342 3.34 24.40 -22.88
C ASN A 342 4.17 25.70 -22.81
N GLY A 343 5.50 25.61 -22.92
CA GLY A 343 6.43 26.75 -22.91
C GLY A 343 6.69 27.39 -21.54
N VAL A 344 6.20 26.79 -20.44
CA VAL A 344 6.25 27.41 -19.11
C VAL A 344 6.80 26.48 -18.04
N LEU A 345 6.17 25.33 -17.81
CA LEU A 345 6.52 24.43 -16.71
C LEU A 345 6.14 22.97 -16.96
N ALA A 346 6.79 22.09 -16.21
CA ALA A 346 6.40 20.70 -16.01
C ALA A 346 5.96 20.49 -14.56
N ALA A 347 5.21 19.42 -14.29
CA ALA A 347 4.78 19.09 -12.95
C ALA A 347 4.75 17.58 -12.73
N THR A 348 5.04 17.14 -11.51
CA THR A 348 4.82 15.75 -11.11
C THR A 348 3.33 15.50 -10.86
N ALA A 349 2.93 14.24 -10.80
CA ALA A 349 1.77 13.85 -10.02
C ALA A 349 1.93 14.30 -8.55
N GLY A 350 0.83 14.34 -7.80
CA GLY A 350 0.86 14.64 -6.38
C GLY A 350 1.33 13.42 -5.59
N LEU A 351 1.91 13.65 -4.41
CA LEU A 351 2.14 12.62 -3.40
C LEU A 351 1.22 12.88 -2.21
N TRP A 352 0.43 11.88 -1.84
CA TRP A 352 -0.40 11.86 -0.64
C TRP A 352 0.38 11.13 0.45
N HIS A 353 0.72 11.86 1.49
CA HIS A 353 1.46 11.41 2.65
C HIS A 353 0.50 11.20 3.81
N ILE A 354 0.46 9.98 4.34
CA ILE A 354 -0.26 9.65 5.57
C ILE A 354 0.79 9.41 6.63
N PHE A 355 0.83 10.27 7.65
CA PHE A 355 1.86 10.21 8.66
C PHE A 355 1.61 9.09 9.68
N GLY A 356 2.68 8.53 10.23
CA GLY A 356 2.67 7.50 11.25
C GLY A 356 3.18 7.98 12.59
#